data_AF-A0AAF0M3P1-F1
#
_entry.id   AF-A0AAF0M3P1-F1
#
_cell.length_a   1.000
_cell.length_b   1.000
_cell.length_c   1.000
_cell.angle_alpha   90.00
_cell.angle_beta   90.00
_cell.angle_gamma   90.00
#
_symmetry.space_group_name_H-M   'P 1'
#
loop_
_entity.id
_entity.type
_entity.pdbx_description
1 polymer ?
#
loop_
_entity_poly.entity_id
_entity_poly.type
_entity_poly.pdbx_seq_one_letter_code
_entity_poly.pdbx_strand_id
1 'polypeptide(L)'
;MIRSKIFATSVVAAALVVGSLASGGAANAAAQAVGTCSTSKTVTATSGASIVVPVTSGGSGDCRMDPGAVSGAVRALQAELNSSCGVRAGLTQDGNFGPATKAALQRAQAKYGVTADGIYGTNTARALGWPIFDQSGSCGFQRI
;
A
#
# COMPACT_ATOMS: atom_id res chain seq x y z
N MET A 1 9.24 44.45 -51.37
CA MET A 1 8.15 43.54 -51.77
C MET A 1 7.33 43.21 -50.54
N ILE A 2 6.08 43.65 -50.54
CA ILE A 2 5.10 43.54 -49.46
C ILE A 2 4.46 42.16 -49.54
N ARG A 3 4.37 41.41 -48.43
CA ARG A 3 3.24 40.49 -48.21
C ARG A 3 2.91 40.37 -46.73
N SER A 4 1.80 41.01 -46.43
CA SER A 4 1.17 41.20 -45.14
C SER A 4 0.23 40.04 -44.81
N LYS A 5 0.05 39.79 -43.50
CA LYS A 5 -1.11 39.20 -42.82
C LYS A 5 -1.31 37.68 -42.88
N ILE A 6 -1.15 37.02 -41.72
CA ILE A 6 -2.27 36.33 -41.07
C ILE A 6 -2.21 36.62 -39.55
N PHE A 7 -3.27 37.27 -39.07
CA PHE A 7 -3.64 37.42 -37.66
C PHE A 7 -4.27 36.12 -37.17
N ALA A 8 -3.98 35.67 -35.94
CA ALA A 8 -5.01 35.18 -35.01
C ALA A 8 -4.40 34.77 -33.64
N THR A 9 -4.73 35.58 -32.63
CA THR A 9 -5.25 35.17 -31.29
C THR A 9 -4.37 34.31 -30.37
N SER A 10 -4.26 34.53 -29.07
CA SER A 10 -4.60 35.59 -28.12
C SER A 10 -4.07 35.08 -26.77
N VAL A 11 -3.34 35.93 -26.06
CA VAL A 11 -3.34 36.17 -24.60
C VAL A 11 -3.44 34.97 -23.65
N VAL A 12 -2.44 34.79 -22.76
CA VAL A 12 -2.53 34.89 -21.27
C VAL A 12 -1.07 34.97 -20.76
N ALA A 13 -0.55 36.17 -20.49
CA ALA A 13 -0.45 36.83 -19.18
C ALA A 13 0.54 36.15 -18.19
N ALA A 14 1.60 36.91 -17.87
CA ALA A 14 2.64 36.58 -16.91
C ALA A 14 2.15 36.77 -15.46
N ALA A 15 2.65 35.93 -14.54
CA ALA A 15 2.73 36.24 -13.13
C ALA A 15 4.02 35.64 -12.54
N LEU A 16 4.94 36.51 -12.14
CA LEU A 16 6.13 36.21 -11.35
C LEU A 16 5.74 36.20 -9.87
N VAL A 17 6.03 35.12 -9.14
CA VAL A 17 6.12 35.12 -7.68
C VAL A 17 7.40 34.40 -7.29
N VAL A 18 8.30 35.13 -6.62
CA VAL A 18 9.49 34.59 -5.97
C VAL A 18 9.06 33.99 -4.63
N GLY A 19 9.36 32.70 -4.42
CA GLY A 19 9.12 31.98 -3.17
C GLY A 19 10.21 30.94 -2.94
N SER A 20 11.00 31.17 -1.89
CA SER A 20 12.24 30.52 -1.47
C SER A 20 12.14 29.03 -1.11
N LEU A 21 13.30 28.36 -1.16
CA LEU A 21 13.55 26.95 -0.82
C LEU A 21 12.87 26.51 0.49
N ALA A 22 12.09 25.44 0.40
CA ALA A 22 11.99 24.45 1.47
C ALA A 22 12.55 23.13 0.94
N SER A 23 13.85 22.92 1.15
CA SER A 23 14.46 21.59 1.13
C SER A 23 13.96 20.85 2.37
N GLY A 24 12.93 20.02 2.20
CA GLY A 24 12.32 19.29 3.31
C GLY A 24 11.41 18.17 2.82
N GLY A 25 12.04 17.04 2.47
CA GLY A 25 11.35 15.77 2.25
C GLY A 25 10.73 15.63 0.87
N ALA A 26 11.27 14.71 0.07
CA ALA A 26 10.65 14.26 -1.15
C ALA A 26 9.21 13.79 -0.85
N ALA A 27 8.23 14.64 -1.11
CA ALA A 27 6.84 14.27 -1.33
C ALA A 27 6.76 13.51 -2.66
N ASN A 28 7.40 12.35 -2.71
CA ASN A 28 7.28 11.37 -3.78
C ASN A 28 6.93 10.01 -3.16
N ALA A 29 5.94 10.00 -2.27
CA ALA A 29 4.98 8.90 -2.28
C ALA A 29 4.04 9.15 -3.48
N ALA A 30 4.60 9.10 -4.68
CA ALA A 30 3.81 8.81 -5.85
C ALA A 30 3.09 7.51 -5.47
N ALA A 31 1.78 7.60 -5.30
CA ALA A 31 0.90 6.46 -5.41
C ALA A 31 1.22 5.87 -6.78
N GLN A 32 2.19 4.97 -6.82
CA GLN A 32 2.42 4.11 -7.96
C GLN A 32 1.04 3.55 -8.26
N ALA A 33 0.66 3.51 -9.53
CA ALA A 33 -0.62 2.95 -9.99
C ALA A 33 -0.62 1.42 -9.80
N VAL A 34 -0.23 0.97 -8.61
CA VAL A 34 -0.31 -0.39 -8.14
C VAL A 34 -1.80 -0.64 -7.93
N GLY A 35 -2.33 -1.67 -8.59
CA GLY A 35 -3.76 -1.98 -8.53
C GLY A 35 -4.24 -2.15 -7.09
N THR A 36 -5.54 -1.95 -6.87
CA THR A 36 -6.14 -2.11 -5.54
C THR A 36 -6.15 -3.58 -5.13
N CYS A 37 -5.75 -3.89 -3.90
CA CYS A 37 -5.91 -5.22 -3.34
C CYS A 37 -7.41 -5.50 -3.13
N SER A 38 -8.00 -6.29 -4.02
CA SER A 38 -9.44 -6.58 -4.02
C SER A 38 -9.76 -8.03 -3.68
N THR A 39 -8.79 -8.93 -3.77
CA THR A 39 -8.97 -10.35 -3.46
C THR A 39 -7.76 -10.92 -2.74
N SER A 40 -7.83 -12.19 -2.35
CA SER A 40 -6.72 -12.91 -1.76
C SER A 40 -6.43 -14.19 -2.50
N LYS A 41 -5.16 -14.62 -2.45
CA LYS A 41 -4.68 -15.83 -3.08
C LYS A 41 -3.97 -16.68 -2.03
N THR A 42 -4.19 -17.99 -2.06
CA THR A 42 -3.39 -18.91 -1.25
C THR A 42 -2.08 -19.19 -1.99
N VAL A 43 -0.96 -18.95 -1.33
CA VAL A 43 0.38 -19.31 -1.80
C VAL A 43 0.97 -20.34 -0.85
N THR A 44 1.66 -21.32 -1.42
CA THR A 44 2.40 -22.32 -0.64
C THR A 44 3.82 -21.82 -0.49
N ALA A 45 4.23 -21.52 0.75
CA ALA A 45 5.63 -21.22 1.03
C ALA A 45 6.50 -22.45 0.81
N THR A 46 7.80 -22.25 0.59
CA THR A 46 8.79 -23.34 0.45
C THR A 46 8.84 -24.26 1.67
N SER A 47 8.38 -23.77 2.83
CA SER A 47 8.16 -24.54 4.06
C SER A 47 6.94 -25.48 4.04
N GLY A 48 6.15 -25.48 2.96
CA GLY A 48 4.89 -26.24 2.83
C GLY A 48 3.68 -25.56 3.46
N ALA A 49 3.84 -24.38 4.08
CA ALA A 49 2.74 -23.65 4.70
C ALA A 49 1.84 -22.98 3.65
N SER A 50 0.52 -23.13 3.82
CA SER A 50 -0.49 -22.43 3.01
C SER A 50 -0.80 -21.07 3.61
N ILE A 51 -0.53 -20.00 2.88
CA ILE A 51 -0.65 -18.61 3.36
C ILE A 51 -1.58 -17.85 2.43
N VAL A 52 -2.52 -17.12 3.01
CA VAL A 52 -3.49 -16.32 2.25
C VAL A 52 -2.98 -14.89 2.13
N VAL A 53 -2.59 -14.47 0.92
CA VAL A 53 -1.96 -13.18 0.65
C VAL A 53 -2.91 -12.23 -0.09
N PRO A 54 -2.90 -10.91 0.20
CA PRO A 54 -3.68 -9.93 -0.52
C PRO A 54 -3.11 -9.73 -1.93
N VAL A 55 -3.99 -9.72 -2.93
CA VAL A 55 -3.63 -9.51 -4.32
C VAL A 55 -4.66 -8.64 -5.04
N THR A 56 -4.26 -8.09 -6.19
CA THR A 56 -5.23 -7.52 -7.15
C THR A 56 -6.10 -8.61 -7.77
N SER A 57 -7.17 -8.23 -8.48
CA SER A 57 -7.97 -9.17 -9.29
C SER A 57 -7.15 -9.92 -10.34
N GLY A 58 -6.02 -9.35 -10.78
CA GLY A 58 -5.06 -10.01 -11.68
C GLY A 58 -4.02 -10.88 -10.97
N GLY A 59 -4.09 -11.03 -9.65
CA GLY A 59 -3.19 -11.88 -8.87
C GLY A 59 -1.84 -11.25 -8.49
N SER A 60 -1.65 -9.95 -8.69
CA SER A 60 -0.44 -9.23 -8.27
C SER A 60 -0.46 -8.97 -6.76
N GLY A 61 0.61 -9.36 -6.05
CA GLY A 61 0.80 -9.06 -4.63
C GLY A 61 1.38 -7.67 -4.36
N ASP A 62 1.97 -7.03 -5.37
CA ASP A 62 2.14 -5.58 -5.37
C ASP A 62 0.77 -4.97 -5.62
N CYS A 63 0.14 -4.52 -4.54
CA CYS A 63 -1.16 -3.88 -4.53
C CYS A 63 -1.33 -2.93 -3.33
N ARG A 64 -2.31 -2.03 -3.40
CA ARG A 64 -2.61 -1.05 -2.33
C ARG A 64 -4.02 -1.24 -1.78
N MET A 65 -4.23 -1.04 -0.47
CA MET A 65 -5.58 -0.91 0.10
C MET A 65 -5.61 0.10 1.25
N ASP A 66 -6.71 0.85 1.30
CA ASP A 66 -6.93 1.98 2.18
C ASP A 66 -8.02 1.70 3.22
N PRO A 67 -8.06 2.47 4.32
CA PRO A 67 -9.20 2.50 5.21
C PRO A 67 -10.53 2.71 4.47
N GLY A 68 -11.55 1.94 4.82
CA GLY A 68 -12.84 1.90 4.15
C GLY A 68 -12.96 0.84 3.04
N ALA A 69 -11.86 0.20 2.63
CA ALA A 69 -11.93 -0.91 1.70
C ALA A 69 -12.68 -2.12 2.32
N VAL A 70 -13.48 -2.80 1.49
CA VAL A 70 -14.15 -4.05 1.87
C VAL A 70 -13.77 -5.11 0.85
N SER A 71 -12.96 -6.08 1.23
CA SER A 71 -12.42 -7.06 0.27
C SER A 71 -11.87 -8.33 0.93
N GLY A 72 -11.69 -9.38 0.11
CA GLY A 72 -10.99 -10.58 0.55
C GLY A 72 -9.51 -10.34 0.91
N ALA A 73 -8.91 -9.29 0.36
CA ALA A 73 -7.56 -8.85 0.68
C ALA A 73 -7.48 -8.28 2.11
N VAL A 74 -8.50 -7.52 2.53
CA VAL A 74 -8.56 -6.99 3.90
C VAL A 74 -8.69 -8.14 4.90
N ARG A 75 -9.47 -9.17 4.59
CA ARG A 75 -9.58 -10.35 5.46
C ARG A 75 -8.23 -11.05 5.63
N ALA A 76 -7.48 -11.18 4.55
CA ALA A 76 -6.11 -11.71 4.59
C ALA A 76 -5.19 -10.84 5.45
N LEU A 77 -5.26 -9.51 5.32
CA LEU A 77 -4.52 -8.57 6.15
C LEU A 77 -4.88 -8.71 7.64
N GLN A 78 -6.16 -8.84 7.98
CA GLN A 78 -6.61 -9.02 9.36
C GLN A 78 -6.08 -10.33 9.96
N ALA A 79 -6.10 -11.43 9.20
CA ALA A 79 -5.52 -12.70 9.60
C ALA A 79 -4.01 -12.57 9.89
N GLU A 80 -3.29 -11.86 9.03
CA GLU A 80 -1.86 -11.59 9.20
C GLU A 80 -1.60 -10.70 10.42
N LEU A 81 -2.34 -9.62 10.61
CA LEU A 81 -2.19 -8.73 11.78
C LEU A 81 -2.50 -9.45 13.10
N ASN A 82 -3.36 -10.48 13.08
CA ASN A 82 -3.61 -11.33 14.23
C ASN A 82 -2.47 -12.34 14.49
N SER A 83 -1.84 -12.84 13.44
CA SER A 83 -0.83 -13.91 13.51
C SER A 83 0.60 -13.39 13.62
N SER A 84 0.85 -12.15 13.18
CA SER A 84 2.17 -11.53 13.20
C SER A 84 2.74 -11.48 14.63
N CYS A 85 4.01 -11.90 14.77
CA CYS A 85 4.71 -12.22 16.03
C CYS A 85 4.83 -11.07 17.04
N GLY A 86 4.17 -9.93 16.81
CA GLY A 86 4.34 -8.74 17.60
C GLY A 86 3.18 -7.76 17.63
N VAL A 87 2.11 -8.00 16.85
CA VAL A 87 0.93 -7.14 16.83
C VAL A 87 -0.23 -7.81 17.55
N ARG A 88 -0.46 -9.11 17.31
CA ARG A 88 -1.50 -9.94 17.94
C ARG A 88 -2.81 -9.15 18.08
N ALA A 89 -3.28 -8.60 16.96
CA ALA A 89 -4.24 -7.50 16.96
C ALA A 89 -5.64 -7.86 17.49
N GLY A 90 -5.99 -9.15 17.56
CA GLY A 90 -7.29 -9.62 18.05
C GLY A 90 -8.47 -9.14 17.21
N LEU A 91 -8.26 -8.90 15.92
CA LEU A 91 -9.26 -8.38 14.99
C LEU A 91 -10.25 -9.47 14.57
N THR A 92 -11.50 -9.08 14.36
CA THR A 92 -12.43 -9.87 13.56
C THR A 92 -11.98 -9.88 12.10
N GLN A 93 -11.95 -11.06 11.48
CA GLN A 93 -11.61 -11.24 10.06
C GLN A 93 -12.85 -10.98 9.18
N ASP A 94 -13.44 -9.80 9.28
CA ASP A 94 -14.69 -9.42 8.58
C ASP A 94 -14.47 -8.90 7.15
N GLY A 95 -13.21 -8.66 6.75
CA GLY A 95 -12.88 -8.09 5.45
C GLY A 95 -13.16 -6.60 5.33
N ASN A 96 -13.45 -5.89 6.42
CA ASN A 96 -13.65 -4.44 6.46
C ASN A 96 -12.40 -3.73 7.00
N PHE A 97 -11.87 -2.79 6.23
CA PHE A 97 -10.74 -1.97 6.65
C PHE A 97 -11.27 -0.82 7.53
N GLY A 98 -11.80 -1.18 8.69
CA GLY A 98 -12.28 -0.25 9.69
C GLY A 98 -11.16 0.37 10.55
N PRO A 99 -11.53 1.23 11.52
CA PRO A 99 -10.59 1.89 12.42
C PRO A 99 -9.71 0.91 13.22
N ALA A 100 -10.25 -0.23 13.63
CA ALA A 100 -9.49 -1.26 14.34
C ALA A 100 -8.38 -1.87 13.46
N THR A 101 -8.71 -2.22 12.21
CA THR A 101 -7.75 -2.70 11.21
C THR A 101 -6.66 -1.65 10.94
N LYS A 102 -7.05 -0.37 10.78
CA LYS A 102 -6.10 0.74 10.60
C LYS A 102 -5.14 0.86 11.78
N ALA A 103 -5.65 0.89 13.00
CA ALA A 103 -4.82 1.03 14.20
C ALA A 103 -3.86 -0.16 14.36
N ALA A 104 -4.30 -1.38 14.05
CA ALA A 104 -3.45 -2.55 14.04
C ALA A 104 -2.35 -2.47 12.97
N LEU A 105 -2.69 -1.99 11.76
CA LEU A 105 -1.71 -1.80 10.70
C LEU A 105 -0.66 -0.75 11.08
N GLN A 106 -1.07 0.37 11.69
CA GLN A 106 -0.14 1.39 12.16
C GLN A 106 0.83 0.85 13.22
N ARG A 107 0.32 0.02 14.15
CA ARG A 107 1.18 -0.67 15.14
C ARG A 107 2.19 -1.59 14.47
N ALA A 108 1.76 -2.35 13.46
CA ALA A 108 2.65 -3.21 12.69
C ALA A 108 3.72 -2.39 11.95
N GLN A 109 3.31 -1.35 11.24
CA GLN A 109 4.20 -0.45 10.49
C GLN A 109 5.25 0.19 11.40
N ALA A 110 4.83 0.74 12.54
CA ALA A 110 5.73 1.32 13.53
C ALA A 110 6.73 0.29 14.08
N LYS A 111 6.27 -0.94 14.33
CA LYS A 111 7.13 -2.03 14.82
C LYS A 111 8.19 -2.45 13.81
N TYR A 112 7.84 -2.48 12.53
CA TYR A 112 8.76 -2.86 11.45
C TYR A 112 9.54 -1.67 10.85
N GLY A 113 9.44 -0.48 11.44
CA GLY A 113 10.23 0.68 11.05
C GLY A 113 9.84 1.30 9.70
N VAL A 114 8.61 1.08 9.24
CA VAL A 114 8.05 1.77 8.07
C VAL A 114 7.06 2.86 8.49
N THR A 115 6.70 3.74 7.57
CA THR A 115 5.74 4.82 7.82
C THR A 115 4.42 4.25 8.36
N ALA A 116 4.03 4.66 9.57
CA ALA A 116 2.79 4.24 10.23
C ALA A 116 1.56 5.04 9.76
N ASP A 117 1.36 5.12 8.45
CA ASP A 117 0.26 5.85 7.81
C ASP A 117 -1.10 5.12 7.91
N GLY A 118 -1.09 3.84 8.27
CA GLY A 118 -2.28 2.99 8.32
C GLY A 118 -2.80 2.62 6.94
N ILE A 119 -1.93 2.64 5.93
CA ILE A 119 -2.21 2.30 4.54
C ILE A 119 -1.39 1.07 4.16
N TYR A 120 -2.05 0.09 3.55
CA TYR A 120 -1.36 -1.07 3.04
C TYR A 120 -0.85 -0.78 1.62
N GLY A 121 0.45 -0.97 1.40
CA GLY A 121 1.08 -0.89 0.09
C GLY A 121 2.39 -1.70 0.09
N THR A 122 3.15 -1.67 -1.01
CA THR A 122 4.35 -2.50 -1.19
C THR A 122 5.35 -2.42 -0.04
N ASN A 123 5.63 -1.23 0.51
CA ASN A 123 6.54 -1.08 1.65
C ASN A 123 6.01 -1.79 2.89
N THR A 124 4.73 -1.58 3.23
CA THR A 124 4.05 -2.28 4.32
C THR A 124 4.03 -3.78 4.08
N ALA A 125 3.80 -4.22 2.84
CA ALA A 125 3.75 -5.62 2.49
C ALA A 125 5.12 -6.32 2.65
N ARG A 126 6.20 -5.66 2.24
CA ARG A 126 7.57 -6.14 2.48
C ARG A 126 7.91 -6.16 3.96
N ALA A 127 7.52 -5.12 4.70
CA ALA A 127 7.76 -5.03 6.14
C ALA A 127 7.00 -6.11 6.94
N LEU A 128 5.79 -6.45 6.51
CA LEU A 128 5.03 -7.57 7.07
C LEU A 128 5.61 -8.94 6.69
N GLY A 129 6.58 -9.00 5.77
CA GLY A 129 7.22 -10.25 5.39
C GLY A 129 6.31 -11.20 4.60
N TRP A 130 5.35 -10.66 3.83
CA TRP A 130 4.51 -11.49 2.98
C TRP A 130 5.38 -12.38 2.08
N PRO A 131 5.04 -13.67 1.93
CA PRO A 131 5.89 -14.67 1.25
C PRO A 131 5.93 -14.45 -0.28
N ILE A 132 5.23 -13.43 -0.76
CA ILE A 132 5.25 -12.92 -2.13
C ILE A 132 6.53 -12.14 -2.45
N PHE A 133 7.32 -11.71 -1.45
CA PHE A 133 8.54 -10.91 -1.64
C PHE A 133 9.82 -11.58 -1.14
N ASP A 134 9.74 -12.45 -0.14
CA ASP A 134 10.88 -13.19 0.41
C ASP A 134 10.40 -14.55 0.95
N GLN A 135 10.89 -15.63 0.34
CA GLN A 135 10.49 -17.00 0.69
C GLN A 135 11.09 -17.49 2.01
N SER A 136 11.87 -16.66 2.71
CA SER A 136 12.59 -17.06 3.93
C SER A 136 11.82 -16.83 5.24
N GLY A 137 10.66 -16.16 5.20
CA GLY A 137 9.68 -16.23 6.29
C GLY A 137 10.19 -15.78 7.66
N SER A 138 10.60 -14.51 7.78
CA SER A 138 11.34 -14.05 8.96
C SER A 138 10.48 -13.67 10.18
N CYS A 139 9.15 -13.54 10.06
CA CYS A 139 8.21 -13.45 11.19
C CYS A 139 6.77 -13.66 10.66
N GLY A 140 6.06 -14.71 11.10
CA GLY A 140 4.61 -14.87 10.83
C GLY A 140 4.13 -16.24 10.33
N PHE A 141 4.99 -17.11 9.80
CA PHE A 141 4.55 -18.43 9.26
C PHE A 141 4.51 -19.57 10.27
N GLN A 142 4.23 -19.28 11.53
CA GLN A 142 4.10 -20.34 12.52
C GLN A 142 2.68 -20.91 12.53
N ARG A 143 2.49 -21.87 11.61
CA ARG A 143 1.65 -23.08 11.71
C ARG A 143 0.26 -22.92 12.33
N ILE A 144 -0.78 -23.10 11.52
CA ILE A 144 -2.00 -23.81 11.96
C ILE A 144 -1.90 -25.28 11.58
#